data_AF-A0A952TDS2-F1
#
_entry.id   AF-A0A952TDS2-F1
#
_cell.length_a   1.000
_cell.length_b   1.000
_cell.length_c   1.000
_cell.angle_alpha   90.00
_cell.angle_beta   90.00
_cell.angle_gamma   90.00
#
_symmetry.space_group_name_H-M   'P 1'
#
loop_
_entity.id
_entity.type
_entity.pdbx_description
1 polymer ?
#
loop_
_entity_poly.entity_id
_entity_poly.type
_entity_poly.pdbx_seq_one_letter_code
_entity_poly.pdbx_strand_id
1 'polypeptide(L)'
;MNYKIFTLFLFFITINLLPQEMRISVEGTTPRKTASLFLIQGEKSVFVDSIYPLTTGDYAYHFNNNKHEIGFYRLQFDHRKFVNIVYDNEPIKALINIDKLPEGVTITESESNKFYHRFIKLNKDFKTKTDILNYVLVKYPEKENYYQTTLSETDKLKKEYQQFINEVETTVPKSLINRYIKSAQLPIVDYTLPIEKQLKFLKEHLLDKIDFQDYTLTNTDVYANKAIEYLMLYSNPQLPKELLEKEFMSAVDSILNRSRKSEMVYKHLVEYLIDGFRKFGFDLIIDYIVSNYVIEDDICLDAQLETSIERRINQSKHLKIGSKAPEFTLPDKTGKEVKLSSIKTDKTVLVFYSTTCPHCKEVLPKLSELYKGIKNTEIIAISMDEKKNEWEKYIKENKFSWKDVHESKGWGGKSVEEYYIYATPSMFVLDKEKRIIAKPISVDEVRGMLN
;
A
#
# COMPACT_ATOMS: atom_id res chain seq x y z
N MET A 1 67.18 -40.02 17.01
CA MET A 1 66.08 -39.26 17.65
C MET A 1 64.86 -39.37 16.76
N ASN A 2 63.89 -40.20 17.14
CA ASN A 2 62.69 -40.49 16.35
C ASN A 2 61.62 -39.41 16.58
N TYR A 3 61.24 -38.70 15.51
CA TYR A 3 60.12 -37.77 15.53
C TYR A 3 58.80 -38.55 15.41
N LYS A 4 57.94 -38.45 16.43
CA LYS A 4 56.54 -38.92 16.37
C LYS A 4 55.68 -37.82 15.74
N ILE A 5 55.11 -38.11 14.58
CA ILE A 5 54.07 -37.30 13.94
C ILE A 5 52.75 -37.61 14.66
N PHE A 6 52.13 -36.60 15.27
CA PHE A 6 50.81 -36.68 15.88
C PHE A 6 49.77 -36.28 14.82
N THR A 7 49.05 -37.25 14.27
CA THR A 7 47.96 -37.00 13.31
C THR A 7 46.70 -36.64 14.10
N LEU A 8 46.30 -35.36 14.05
CA LEU A 8 45.07 -34.86 14.66
C LEU A 8 43.88 -35.25 13.76
N PHE A 9 43.06 -36.22 14.17
CA PHE A 9 41.79 -36.53 13.50
C PHE A 9 40.75 -35.45 13.83
N LEU A 10 40.50 -34.55 12.88
CA LEU A 10 39.35 -33.65 12.88
C LEU A 10 38.09 -34.49 12.60
N PHE A 11 37.33 -34.79 13.66
CA PHE A 11 35.97 -35.31 13.54
C PHE A 11 35.08 -34.20 12.96
N PHE A 12 34.81 -34.24 11.66
CA PHE A 12 33.69 -33.50 11.08
C PHE A 12 32.40 -34.15 11.59
N ILE A 13 31.78 -33.54 12.60
CA ILE A 13 30.39 -33.82 12.93
C ILE A 13 29.56 -33.26 11.78
N THR A 14 29.16 -34.12 10.85
CA THR A 14 28.11 -33.80 9.88
C THR A 14 26.81 -33.69 10.67
N ILE A 15 26.38 -32.47 10.97
CA ILE A 15 25.02 -32.22 11.43
C ILE A 15 24.11 -32.61 10.28
N ASN A 16 23.50 -33.79 10.36
CA ASN A 16 22.37 -34.13 9.51
C ASN A 16 21.25 -33.16 9.87
N LEU A 17 21.06 -32.13 9.06
CA LEU A 17 19.85 -31.30 9.06
C LEU A 17 18.69 -32.23 8.70
N LEU A 18 18.05 -32.82 9.72
CA LEU A 18 16.77 -33.47 9.53
C LEU A 18 15.80 -32.40 9.02
N PRO A 19 15.17 -32.62 7.87
CA PRO A 19 14.28 -31.62 7.33
C PRO A 19 13.02 -31.50 8.22
N GLN A 20 12.50 -30.28 8.37
CA GLN A 20 11.51 -29.97 9.40
C GLN A 20 10.15 -30.59 9.08
N GLU A 21 9.55 -31.26 10.07
CA GLU A 21 8.18 -31.78 9.99
C GLU A 21 7.18 -30.87 10.71
N MET A 22 6.04 -30.66 10.06
CA MET A 22 4.83 -30.12 10.66
C MET A 22 3.81 -31.25 10.82
N ARG A 23 3.28 -31.42 12.04
CA ARG A 23 2.19 -32.36 12.34
C ARG A 23 1.04 -31.64 13.02
N ILE A 24 -0.13 -31.70 12.42
CA ILE A 24 -1.31 -30.96 12.87
C ILE A 24 -2.48 -31.93 12.96
N SER A 25 -3.04 -32.07 14.15
CA SER A 25 -4.28 -32.81 14.36
C SER A 25 -5.44 -31.83 14.43
N VAL A 26 -6.48 -32.06 13.63
CA VAL A 26 -7.63 -31.19 13.44
C VAL A 26 -8.89 -31.93 13.87
N GLU A 27 -9.60 -31.32 14.80
CA GLU A 27 -10.88 -31.81 15.33
C GLU A 27 -12.01 -30.83 14.99
N GLY A 28 -13.23 -31.35 14.91
CA GLY A 28 -14.44 -30.58 14.63
C GLY A 28 -14.93 -30.70 13.19
N THR A 29 -15.84 -29.81 12.83
CA THR A 29 -16.59 -29.81 11.57
C THR A 29 -15.74 -29.22 10.46
N THR A 30 -14.72 -29.97 10.00
CA THR A 30 -14.15 -29.69 8.69
C THR A 30 -14.27 -30.83 7.68
N PRO A 31 -14.69 -30.47 6.45
CA PRO A 31 -15.61 -31.25 5.65
C PRO A 31 -15.00 -31.47 4.25
N ARG A 32 -13.67 -31.64 4.19
CA ARG A 32 -12.89 -31.89 2.97
C ARG A 32 -11.75 -32.89 3.26
N LYS A 33 -11.36 -33.65 2.24
CA LYS A 33 -10.23 -34.59 2.27
C LYS A 33 -8.86 -33.89 2.16
N THR A 34 -8.79 -32.57 2.03
CA THR A 34 -7.54 -31.84 1.78
C THR A 34 -7.54 -30.47 2.44
N ALA A 35 -6.38 -30.05 2.94
CA ALA A 35 -6.06 -28.68 3.29
C ALA A 35 -5.14 -28.08 2.21
N SER A 36 -5.06 -26.76 2.14
CA SER A 36 -4.15 -26.05 1.24
C SER A 36 -3.18 -25.20 2.05
N LEU A 37 -1.92 -25.23 1.67
CA LEU A 37 -0.85 -24.46 2.29
C LEU A 37 -0.51 -23.27 1.40
N PHE A 38 -0.43 -22.08 1.99
CA PHE A 38 -0.05 -20.85 1.30
C PHE A 38 1.07 -20.13 2.05
N LEU A 39 2.03 -19.56 1.33
CA LEU A 39 3.00 -18.60 1.88
C LEU A 39 2.34 -17.21 1.93
N ILE A 40 2.41 -16.53 3.06
CA ILE A 40 1.92 -15.15 3.20
C ILE A 40 3.00 -14.18 2.71
N GLN A 41 2.61 -13.25 1.84
CA GLN A 41 3.46 -12.14 1.38
C GLN A 41 2.66 -10.84 1.42
N GLY A 42 2.77 -10.09 2.52
CA GLY A 42 1.88 -8.97 2.79
C GLY A 42 0.43 -9.42 2.94
N GLU A 43 -0.46 -8.89 2.10
CA GLU A 43 -1.87 -9.31 2.00
C GLU A 43 -2.09 -10.49 1.04
N LYS A 44 -1.11 -10.79 0.20
CA LYS A 44 -1.20 -11.88 -0.78
C LYS A 44 -0.86 -13.21 -0.10
N SER A 45 -1.45 -14.27 -0.62
CA SER A 45 -1.12 -15.64 -0.23
C SER A 45 -0.77 -16.44 -1.48
N VAL A 46 0.46 -16.92 -1.58
CA VAL A 46 0.95 -17.72 -2.70
C VAL A 46 0.70 -19.19 -2.41
N PHE A 47 0.01 -19.89 -3.31
CA PHE A 47 -0.24 -21.32 -3.15
C PHE A 47 1.07 -22.10 -3.14
N VAL A 48 1.23 -22.98 -2.15
CA VAL A 48 2.44 -23.81 -1.98
C VAL A 48 2.11 -25.25 -2.31
N ASP A 49 1.14 -25.85 -1.60
CA ASP A 49 0.80 -27.27 -1.79
C ASP A 49 -0.60 -27.63 -1.28
N SER A 50 -1.10 -28.79 -1.68
CA SER A 50 -2.26 -29.45 -1.09
C SER A 50 -1.80 -30.52 -0.09
N ILE A 51 -2.32 -30.46 1.13
CA ILE A 51 -2.00 -31.40 2.20
C ILE A 51 -3.15 -32.39 2.36
N TYR A 52 -2.85 -33.66 2.12
CA TYR A 52 -3.78 -34.76 2.34
C TYR A 52 -3.60 -35.29 3.77
N PRO A 53 -4.69 -35.54 4.52
CA PRO A 53 -4.60 -36.09 5.85
C PRO A 53 -4.11 -37.54 5.79
N LEU A 54 -3.27 -37.92 6.75
CA LEU A 54 -2.79 -39.30 6.93
C LEU A 54 -3.92 -40.21 7.42
N THR A 55 -4.73 -39.68 8.33
CA THR A 55 -5.95 -40.26 8.91
C THR A 55 -6.98 -39.15 9.09
N THR A 56 -8.27 -39.47 9.27
CA THR A 56 -9.33 -38.44 9.42
C THR A 56 -8.94 -37.39 10.48
N GLY A 57 -8.66 -36.16 10.05
CA GLY A 57 -8.28 -35.06 10.92
C GLY A 57 -6.77 -34.86 11.14
N ASP A 58 -5.93 -35.84 10.83
CA ASP A 58 -4.47 -35.73 11.04
C ASP A 58 -3.74 -35.36 9.77
N TYR A 59 -3.10 -34.19 9.77
CA TYR A 59 -2.33 -33.65 8.66
C TYR A 59 -0.84 -33.67 9.01
N ALA A 60 -0.02 -34.07 8.06
CA ALA A 60 1.43 -33.95 8.15
C ALA A 60 1.95 -33.28 6.89
N TYR A 61 2.92 -32.39 7.06
CA TYR A 61 3.60 -31.73 5.97
C TYR A 61 5.08 -31.64 6.26
N HIS A 62 5.87 -31.76 5.20
CA HIS A 62 7.30 -31.75 5.29
C HIS A 62 7.87 -30.55 4.54
N PHE A 63 8.46 -29.63 5.29
CA PHE A 63 9.08 -28.47 4.70
C PHE A 63 10.47 -28.82 4.20
N ASN A 64 10.69 -28.60 2.91
CA ASN A 64 12.01 -28.66 2.30
C ASN A 64 12.68 -27.27 2.34
N ASN A 65 13.78 -27.15 3.09
CA ASN A 65 14.54 -25.90 3.26
C ASN A 65 15.12 -25.33 1.95
N ASN A 66 15.25 -26.15 0.90
CA ASN A 66 15.70 -25.68 -0.42
C ASN A 66 14.54 -25.22 -1.32
N LYS A 67 13.29 -25.40 -0.89
CA LYS A 67 12.08 -25.05 -1.67
C LYS A 67 11.15 -24.08 -0.95
N HIS A 68 11.28 -23.95 0.37
CA HIS A 68 10.37 -23.16 1.20
C HIS A 68 11.14 -22.09 1.94
N GLU A 69 10.64 -20.87 1.81
CA GLU A 69 11.18 -19.69 2.46
C GLU A 69 10.75 -19.63 3.93
N ILE A 70 11.63 -19.13 4.80
CA ILE A 70 11.26 -18.76 6.17
C ILE A 70 10.19 -17.67 6.11
N GLY A 71 9.10 -17.83 6.86
CA GLY A 71 7.95 -16.95 6.76
C GLY A 71 6.70 -17.42 7.48
N PHE A 72 5.59 -16.73 7.23
CA PHE A 72 4.28 -17.13 7.70
C PHE A 72 3.58 -17.94 6.63
N TYR A 73 3.05 -19.10 7.05
CA TYR A 73 2.25 -19.95 6.19
C TYR A 73 0.82 -19.99 6.69
N ARG A 74 -0.13 -20.06 5.77
CA ARG A 74 -1.55 -20.27 6.05
C ARG A 74 -1.92 -21.69 5.70
N LEU A 75 -2.33 -22.44 6.70
CA LEU A 75 -3.03 -23.70 6.53
C LEU A 75 -4.53 -23.44 6.41
N GLN A 76 -5.07 -23.63 5.21
CA GLN A 76 -6.45 -23.35 4.88
C GLN A 76 -7.24 -24.65 4.68
N PHE A 77 -8.35 -24.79 5.40
CA PHE A 77 -9.26 -25.93 5.29
C PHE A 77 -10.53 -25.58 4.49
N ASP A 78 -10.91 -24.30 4.51
CA ASP A 78 -11.98 -23.71 3.70
C ASP A 78 -11.74 -22.19 3.56
N HIS A 79 -12.51 -21.50 2.72
CA HIS A 79 -12.40 -20.06 2.45
C HIS A 79 -12.39 -19.19 3.72
N ARG A 80 -13.05 -19.62 4.80
CA ARG A 80 -13.10 -18.89 6.09
C ARG A 80 -12.40 -19.59 7.25
N LYS A 81 -11.94 -20.83 7.07
CA LYS A 81 -11.38 -21.66 8.14
C LYS A 81 -9.90 -21.90 7.85
N PHE A 82 -9.04 -21.11 8.48
CA PHE A 82 -7.59 -21.20 8.32
C PHE A 82 -6.85 -20.87 9.60
N VAL A 83 -5.60 -21.33 9.68
CA VAL A 83 -4.66 -21.00 10.75
C VAL A 83 -3.36 -20.56 10.11
N ASN A 84 -2.81 -19.44 10.59
CA ASN A 84 -1.46 -19.03 10.23
C ASN A 84 -0.46 -19.67 11.20
N ILE A 85 0.68 -20.08 10.68
CA ILE A 85 1.79 -20.69 11.40
C ILE A 85 3.10 -20.02 10.99
N VAL A 86 4.06 -19.99 11.91
CA VAL A 86 5.41 -19.52 11.67
C VAL A 86 6.27 -20.70 11.25
N TYR A 87 6.94 -20.56 10.11
CA TYR A 87 7.95 -21.52 9.65
C TYR A 87 9.34 -20.87 9.74
N ASP A 88 10.16 -21.36 10.66
CA ASP A 88 11.50 -20.85 10.93
C ASP A 88 12.51 -21.95 11.31
N ASN A 89 12.36 -23.15 10.74
CA ASN A 89 13.19 -24.34 10.98
C ASN A 89 12.90 -25.10 12.30
N GLU A 90 11.86 -24.74 13.07
CA GLU A 90 11.45 -25.46 14.31
C GLU A 90 10.30 -26.46 14.09
N PRO A 91 10.40 -27.74 14.51
CA PRO A 91 9.27 -28.69 14.41
C PRO A 91 7.96 -28.13 14.97
N ILE A 92 6.86 -28.33 14.24
CA ILE A 92 5.55 -27.78 14.61
C ILE A 92 4.62 -28.93 14.96
N LYS A 93 4.08 -28.91 16.18
CA LYS A 93 2.94 -29.76 16.56
C LYS A 93 1.81 -28.90 17.08
N ALA A 94 0.62 -29.10 16.52
CA ALA A 94 -0.57 -28.34 16.92
C ALA A 94 -1.83 -29.22 16.95
N LEU A 95 -2.72 -28.89 17.89
CA LEU A 95 -4.09 -29.36 17.94
C LEU A 95 -5.01 -28.20 17.54
N ILE A 96 -5.87 -28.42 16.55
CA ILE A 96 -6.76 -27.39 16.02
C ILE A 96 -8.21 -27.84 16.16
N ASN A 97 -8.99 -27.16 17.00
CA ASN A 97 -10.44 -27.25 16.97
C ASN A 97 -10.99 -26.23 15.96
N ILE A 98 -11.42 -26.74 14.81
CA ILE A 98 -11.72 -25.89 13.67
C ILE A 98 -13.01 -25.07 13.80
N ASP A 99 -13.95 -25.54 14.62
CA ASP A 99 -15.22 -24.85 14.87
C ASP A 99 -15.06 -23.72 15.88
N LYS A 100 -13.92 -23.68 16.56
CA LYS A 100 -13.57 -22.65 17.55
C LYS A 100 -12.48 -21.71 17.04
N LEU A 101 -12.16 -21.69 15.75
CA LEU A 101 -11.17 -20.75 15.23
C LEU A 101 -11.64 -19.29 15.39
N PRO A 102 -10.73 -18.37 15.75
CA PRO A 102 -9.28 -18.55 15.92
C PRO A 102 -8.83 -19.10 17.28
N GLU A 103 -9.68 -19.15 18.31
CA GLU A 103 -9.31 -19.57 19.68
C GLU A 103 -9.00 -21.07 19.81
N GLY A 104 -9.40 -21.88 18.83
CA GLY A 104 -9.25 -23.34 18.83
C GLY A 104 -7.84 -23.86 18.53
N VAL A 105 -6.81 -23.03 18.55
CA VAL A 105 -5.43 -23.44 18.21
C VAL A 105 -4.61 -23.66 19.49
N THR A 106 -4.06 -24.86 19.64
CA THR A 106 -3.11 -25.21 20.72
C THR A 106 -1.80 -25.70 20.13
N ILE A 107 -0.72 -24.95 20.33
CA ILE A 107 0.62 -25.33 19.89
C ILE A 107 1.30 -26.16 20.99
N THR A 108 1.59 -27.43 20.70
CA THR A 108 2.28 -28.34 21.63
C THR A 108 3.78 -28.37 21.41
N GLU A 109 4.27 -28.03 20.21
CA GLU A 109 5.69 -27.93 19.85
C GLU A 109 5.92 -26.77 18.86
N SER A 110 7.06 -26.07 18.99
CA SER A 110 7.43 -24.75 18.44
C SER A 110 7.18 -23.58 19.39
N GLU A 111 8.26 -22.96 19.87
CA GLU A 111 8.19 -21.74 20.69
C GLU A 111 7.78 -20.54 19.83
N SER A 112 8.24 -20.48 18.58
CA SER A 112 7.87 -19.43 17.66
C SER A 112 6.36 -19.35 17.42
N ASN A 113 5.70 -20.50 17.22
CA ASN A 113 4.26 -20.54 17.02
C ASN A 113 3.48 -20.21 18.32
N LYS A 114 3.97 -20.63 19.49
CA LYS A 114 3.38 -20.24 20.79
C LYS A 114 3.39 -18.72 20.97
N PHE A 115 4.54 -18.08 20.73
CA PHE A 115 4.66 -16.63 20.83
C PHE A 115 3.82 -15.90 19.79
N TYR A 116 3.74 -16.41 18.56
CA TYR A 116 2.91 -15.83 17.50
C TYR A 116 1.44 -15.75 17.91
N HIS A 117 0.82 -16.88 18.27
CA HIS A 117 -0.61 -16.89 18.63
C HIS A 117 -0.91 -16.05 19.88
N ARG A 118 0.01 -16.07 20.87
CA ARG A 118 -0.12 -15.24 22.07
C ARG A 118 0.02 -13.75 21.74
N PHE A 119 0.94 -13.38 20.85
CA PHE A 119 1.14 -11.99 20.40
C PHE A 119 -0.06 -11.46 19.64
N ILE A 120 -0.60 -12.20 18.65
CA ILE A 120 -1.74 -11.71 17.86
C ILE A 120 -2.94 -11.40 18.77
N LYS A 121 -3.22 -12.26 19.76
CA LYS A 121 -4.25 -12.02 20.77
C LYS A 121 -3.92 -10.83 21.66
N LEU A 122 -2.73 -10.81 22.24
CA LEU A 122 -2.28 -9.73 23.14
C LEU A 122 -2.30 -8.37 22.43
N ASN A 123 -1.83 -8.29 21.20
CA ASN A 123 -1.73 -7.06 20.43
C ASN A 123 -3.11 -6.48 20.10
N LYS A 124 -4.06 -7.34 19.71
CA LYS A 124 -5.47 -6.96 19.50
C LYS A 124 -6.11 -6.47 20.80
N ASP A 125 -5.95 -7.21 21.88
CA ASP A 125 -6.55 -6.89 23.18
C ASP A 125 -5.95 -5.60 23.75
N PHE A 126 -4.63 -5.43 23.65
CA PHE A 126 -3.92 -4.23 24.07
C PHE A 126 -4.47 -3.00 23.34
N LYS A 127 -4.47 -3.01 22.00
CA LYS A 127 -5.02 -1.91 21.19
C LYS A 127 -6.45 -1.56 21.58
N THR A 128 -7.33 -2.57 21.57
CA THR A 128 -8.76 -2.37 21.85
C THR A 128 -8.98 -1.77 23.24
N LYS A 129 -8.30 -2.31 24.25
CA LYS A 129 -8.44 -1.82 25.63
C LYS A 129 -7.85 -0.42 25.78
N THR A 130 -6.67 -0.16 25.22
CA THR A 130 -6.05 1.17 25.32
C THR A 130 -6.84 2.24 24.59
N ASP A 131 -7.46 1.93 23.44
CA ASP A 131 -8.31 2.88 22.72
C ASP A 131 -9.54 3.28 23.56
N ILE A 132 -10.18 2.30 24.22
CA ILE A 132 -11.32 2.54 25.12
C ILE A 132 -10.90 3.37 26.34
N LEU A 133 -9.78 3.01 26.97
CA LEU A 133 -9.27 3.72 28.15
C LEU A 133 -8.82 5.15 27.78
N ASN A 134 -8.19 5.34 26.63
CA ASN A 134 -7.81 6.67 26.14
C ASN A 134 -9.04 7.55 25.91
N TYR A 135 -10.12 7.01 25.34
CA TYR A 135 -11.38 7.75 25.21
C TYR A 135 -11.90 8.24 26.57
N VAL A 136 -11.78 7.43 27.61
CA VAL A 136 -12.12 7.84 28.98
C VAL A 136 -11.17 8.94 29.48
N LEU A 137 -9.85 8.76 29.38
CA LEU A 137 -8.87 9.74 29.84
C LEU A 137 -9.05 11.12 29.18
N VAL A 138 -9.47 11.15 27.91
CA VAL A 138 -9.75 12.40 27.19
C VAL A 138 -11.03 13.09 27.68
N LYS A 139 -12.03 12.34 28.15
CA LYS A 139 -13.37 12.87 28.47
C LYS A 139 -13.54 13.27 29.92
N TYR A 140 -12.80 12.64 30.84
CA TYR A 140 -12.98 12.85 32.27
C TYR A 140 -11.88 13.75 32.86
N PRO A 141 -12.21 14.66 33.80
CA PRO A 141 -11.22 15.50 34.47
C PRO A 141 -10.20 14.69 35.28
N GLU A 142 -8.94 15.14 35.29
CA GLU A 142 -7.83 14.47 35.98
C GLU A 142 -8.06 14.24 37.48
N LYS A 143 -8.85 15.11 38.12
CA LYS A 143 -9.12 15.07 39.57
C LYS A 143 -10.14 14.00 39.96
N GLU A 144 -10.81 13.37 39.00
CA GLU A 144 -11.83 12.36 39.30
C GLU A 144 -11.20 10.98 39.56
N ASN A 145 -11.79 10.23 40.48
CA ASN A 145 -11.35 8.87 40.80
C ASN A 145 -11.36 7.95 39.57
N TYR A 146 -12.31 8.16 38.66
CA TYR A 146 -12.42 7.36 37.44
C TYR A 146 -11.19 7.57 36.54
N TYR A 147 -10.77 8.82 36.34
CA TYR A 147 -9.54 9.14 35.58
C TYR A 147 -8.32 8.43 36.18
N GLN A 148 -8.12 8.53 37.49
CA GLN A 148 -6.97 7.91 38.17
C GLN A 148 -6.99 6.38 38.07
N THR A 149 -8.17 5.78 38.20
CA THR A 149 -8.36 4.32 38.02
C THR A 149 -8.04 3.90 36.59
N THR A 150 -8.55 4.64 35.60
CA THR A 150 -8.29 4.40 34.17
C THR A 150 -6.81 4.50 33.84
N LEU A 151 -6.10 5.48 34.42
CA LEU A 151 -4.66 5.64 34.23
C LEU A 151 -3.88 4.46 34.81
N SER A 152 -4.22 4.02 36.02
CA SER A 152 -3.60 2.83 36.64
C SER A 152 -3.80 1.55 35.82
N GLU A 153 -5.02 1.31 35.30
CA GLU A 153 -5.28 0.15 34.44
C GLU A 153 -4.52 0.24 33.11
N THR A 154 -4.41 1.44 32.55
CA THR A 154 -3.62 1.69 31.35
C THR A 154 -2.14 1.38 31.56
N ASP A 155 -1.55 1.82 32.68
CA ASP A 155 -0.14 1.55 33.00
C ASP A 155 0.13 0.07 33.25
N LYS A 156 -0.82 -0.63 33.88
CA LYS A 156 -0.77 -2.08 34.03
C LYS A 156 -0.73 -2.79 32.68
N LEU A 157 -1.63 -2.43 31.75
CA LEU A 157 -1.65 -3.00 30.40
C LEU A 157 -0.34 -2.75 29.64
N LYS A 158 0.21 -1.54 29.73
CA LYS A 158 1.50 -1.19 29.10
C LYS A 158 2.64 -2.05 29.64
N LYS A 159 2.68 -2.24 30.97
CA LYS A 159 3.70 -3.06 31.63
C LYS A 159 3.59 -4.54 31.23
N GLU A 160 2.37 -5.09 31.21
CA GLU A 160 2.13 -6.47 30.77
C GLU A 160 2.55 -6.68 29.31
N TYR A 161 2.23 -5.71 28.44
CA TYR A 161 2.63 -5.74 27.03
C TYR A 161 4.15 -5.71 26.87
N GLN A 162 4.85 -4.80 27.55
CA GLN A 162 6.31 -4.71 27.51
C GLN A 162 7.00 -5.95 28.09
N GLN A 163 6.45 -6.54 29.16
CA GLN A 163 6.96 -7.79 29.73
C GLN A 163 6.89 -8.92 28.72
N PHE A 164 5.79 -9.04 27.97
CA PHE A 164 5.67 -10.01 26.88
C PHE A 164 6.75 -9.80 25.81
N ILE A 165 6.97 -8.56 25.36
CA ILE A 165 7.98 -8.27 24.33
C ILE A 165 9.39 -8.66 24.83
N ASN A 166 9.72 -8.35 26.08
CA ASN A 166 11.01 -8.71 26.68
C ASN A 166 11.17 -10.24 26.83
N GLU A 167 10.10 -10.95 27.16
CA GLU A 167 10.09 -12.42 27.22
C GLU A 167 10.40 -13.04 25.85
N VAL A 168 9.79 -12.53 24.78
CA VAL A 168 10.08 -12.98 23.40
C VAL A 168 11.56 -12.75 23.06
N GLU A 169 12.06 -11.54 23.33
CA GLU A 169 13.44 -11.17 22.98
C GLU A 169 14.48 -12.03 23.72
N THR A 170 14.20 -12.40 24.97
CA THR A 170 15.09 -13.24 25.78
C THR A 170 14.98 -14.73 25.43
N THR A 171 13.79 -15.22 25.09
CA THR A 171 13.53 -16.65 24.85
C THR A 171 13.91 -17.08 23.44
N VAL A 172 13.58 -16.27 22.43
CA VAL A 172 13.79 -16.60 21.01
C VAL A 172 14.53 -15.47 20.25
N PRO A 173 15.72 -15.02 20.70
CA PRO A 173 16.35 -13.79 20.23
C PRO A 173 16.63 -13.72 18.72
N LYS A 174 16.91 -14.87 18.08
CA LYS A 174 17.28 -14.95 16.65
C LYS A 174 16.14 -15.42 15.74
N SER A 175 14.99 -15.76 16.30
CA SER A 175 13.89 -16.33 15.52
C SER A 175 13.26 -15.29 14.59
N LEU A 176 12.54 -15.77 13.58
CA LEU A 176 11.69 -14.91 12.75
C LEU A 176 10.65 -14.21 13.63
N ILE A 177 10.04 -14.93 14.59
CA ILE A 177 8.95 -14.38 15.39
C ILE A 177 9.39 -13.20 16.25
N ASN A 178 10.62 -13.19 16.78
CA ASN A 178 11.13 -12.05 17.54
C ASN A 178 11.24 -10.80 16.66
N ARG A 179 11.81 -10.94 15.45
CA ARG A 179 11.94 -9.83 14.49
C ARG A 179 10.57 -9.33 14.02
N TYR A 180 9.64 -10.25 13.78
CA TYR A 180 8.26 -9.93 13.46
C TYR A 180 7.58 -9.15 14.59
N ILE A 181 7.59 -9.67 15.83
CA ILE A 181 6.95 -9.03 16.99
C ILE A 181 7.56 -7.66 17.25
N LYS A 182 8.89 -7.54 17.18
CA LYS A 182 9.59 -6.26 17.31
C LYS A 182 9.13 -5.24 16.27
N SER A 183 8.88 -5.68 15.04
CA SER A 183 8.39 -4.80 13.95
C SER A 183 6.89 -4.53 14.03
N ALA A 184 6.10 -5.50 14.51
CA ALA A 184 4.64 -5.47 14.55
C ALA A 184 4.09 -4.78 15.81
N GLN A 185 4.89 -4.63 16.86
CA GLN A 185 4.44 -4.07 18.13
C GLN A 185 3.84 -2.65 18.00
N LEU A 186 2.99 -2.31 18.96
CA LEU A 186 2.37 -1.00 19.05
C LEU A 186 3.26 -0.06 19.87
N PRO A 187 3.44 1.20 19.44
CA PRO A 187 4.17 2.18 20.23
C PRO A 187 3.41 2.49 21.52
N ILE A 188 4.14 2.63 22.62
CA ILE A 188 3.54 2.96 23.93
C ILE A 188 3.30 4.48 23.98
N VAL A 189 2.03 4.86 23.93
CA VAL A 189 1.60 6.26 23.94
C VAL A 189 1.40 6.76 25.37
N ASP A 190 1.82 7.99 25.64
CA ASP A 190 1.41 8.71 26.85
C ASP A 190 0.00 9.28 26.67
N TYR A 191 -0.99 8.63 27.28
CA TYR A 191 -2.40 8.98 27.18
C TYR A 191 -2.81 10.15 28.08
N THR A 192 -1.89 10.67 28.92
CA THR A 192 -2.12 11.92 29.66
C THR A 192 -1.98 13.15 28.77
N LEU A 193 -1.32 13.00 27.61
CA LEU A 193 -1.15 14.07 26.64
C LEU A 193 -2.43 14.34 25.85
N PRO A 194 -2.67 15.59 25.39
CA PRO A 194 -3.72 15.90 24.42
C PRO A 194 -3.63 15.02 23.15
N ILE A 195 -4.79 14.69 22.56
CA ILE A 195 -4.88 13.82 21.36
C ILE A 195 -3.96 14.27 20.24
N GLU A 196 -3.83 15.57 19.99
CA GLU A 196 -2.95 16.10 18.94
C GLU A 196 -1.48 15.74 19.18
N LYS A 197 -1.02 15.76 20.44
CA LYS A 197 0.35 15.33 20.81
C LYS A 197 0.50 13.82 20.73
N GLN A 198 -0.54 13.06 21.08
CA GLN A 198 -0.54 11.60 20.90
C GLN A 198 -0.43 11.23 19.41
N LEU A 199 -1.21 11.87 18.54
CA LEU A 199 -1.16 11.65 17.09
C LEU A 199 0.20 12.03 16.52
N LYS A 200 0.77 13.16 16.96
CA LYS A 200 2.12 13.58 16.58
C LYS A 200 3.15 12.52 16.98
N PHE A 201 3.10 12.04 18.22
CA PHE A 201 3.98 10.96 18.70
C PHE A 201 3.85 9.68 17.86
N LEU A 202 2.62 9.27 17.51
CA LEU A 202 2.39 8.11 16.65
C LEU A 202 2.98 8.31 15.25
N LYS A 203 2.80 9.48 14.64
CA LYS A 203 3.41 9.79 13.33
C LYS A 203 4.95 9.77 13.39
N GLU A 204 5.53 10.18 14.51
CA GLU A 204 6.99 10.18 14.68
C GLU A 204 7.57 8.77 14.92
N HIS A 205 6.85 7.92 15.67
CA HIS A 205 7.43 6.71 16.26
C HIS A 205 6.84 5.37 15.79
N LEU A 206 5.71 5.34 15.07
CA LEU A 206 5.09 4.07 14.64
C LEU A 206 6.05 3.19 13.81
N LEU A 207 6.90 3.82 12.98
CA LEU A 207 7.80 3.13 12.06
C LEU A 207 9.20 2.86 12.64
N ASP A 208 9.49 3.23 13.88
CA ASP A 208 10.85 3.21 14.44
C ASP A 208 11.39 1.81 14.72
N LYS A 209 10.51 0.86 15.07
CA LYS A 209 10.91 -0.50 15.44
C LYS A 209 10.89 -1.48 14.27
N ILE A 210 10.42 -1.05 13.09
CA ILE A 210 10.36 -1.88 11.89
C ILE A 210 11.77 -2.03 11.33
N ASP A 211 12.20 -3.28 11.13
CA ASP A 211 13.48 -3.57 10.50
C ASP A 211 13.37 -3.60 8.97
N PHE A 212 13.43 -2.42 8.35
CA PHE A 212 13.37 -2.26 6.88
C PHE A 212 14.53 -2.90 6.09
N GLN A 213 15.52 -3.50 6.75
CA GLN A 213 16.57 -4.27 6.05
C GLN A 213 16.22 -5.75 5.91
N ASP A 214 15.37 -6.26 6.80
CA ASP A 214 15.03 -7.67 6.84
C ASP A 214 14.01 -8.00 5.75
N TYR A 215 14.52 -8.50 4.61
CA TYR A 215 13.67 -8.93 3.51
C TYR A 215 12.87 -10.20 3.85
N THR A 216 13.27 -11.00 4.85
CA THR A 216 12.50 -12.21 5.23
C THR A 216 11.12 -11.85 5.79
N LEU A 217 10.96 -10.63 6.30
CA LEU A 217 9.68 -10.10 6.76
C LEU A 217 8.70 -9.81 5.61
N THR A 218 9.13 -9.79 4.34
CA THR A 218 8.19 -9.73 3.19
C THR A 218 7.39 -11.02 3.03
N ASN A 219 7.88 -12.13 3.59
CA ASN A 219 7.15 -13.40 3.73
C ASN A 219 6.26 -13.43 4.99
N THR A 220 5.86 -12.25 5.47
CA THR A 220 4.90 -12.06 6.56
C THR A 220 3.94 -10.94 6.17
N ASP A 221 3.00 -10.57 7.04
CA ASP A 221 2.08 -9.45 6.82
C ASP A 221 2.56 -8.11 7.42
N VAL A 222 3.75 -8.07 8.05
CA VAL A 222 4.14 -6.92 8.90
C VAL A 222 4.28 -5.61 8.15
N TYR A 223 4.91 -5.62 6.97
CA TYR A 223 5.11 -4.40 6.18
C TYR A 223 3.79 -3.84 5.67
N ALA A 224 2.89 -4.70 5.17
CA ALA A 224 1.56 -4.31 4.70
C ALA A 224 0.74 -3.73 5.86
N ASN A 225 0.66 -4.46 6.98
CA ASN A 225 -0.09 -4.02 8.16
C ASN A 225 0.43 -2.68 8.70
N LYS A 226 1.75 -2.48 8.77
CA LYS A 226 2.34 -1.23 9.25
C LYS A 226 2.20 -0.09 8.27
N ALA A 227 2.25 -0.35 6.96
CA ALA A 227 1.97 0.66 5.95
C ALA A 227 0.53 1.17 6.07
N ILE A 228 -0.46 0.27 6.20
CA ILE A 228 -1.86 0.66 6.44
C ILE A 228 -1.99 1.42 7.75
N GLU A 229 -1.44 0.89 8.85
CA GLU A 229 -1.55 1.53 10.17
C GLU A 229 -0.99 2.96 10.14
N TYR A 230 0.11 3.18 9.45
CA TYR A 230 0.71 4.50 9.28
C TYR A 230 -0.12 5.42 8.39
N LEU A 231 -0.61 4.93 7.25
CA LEU A 231 -1.51 5.69 6.37
C LEU A 231 -2.76 6.16 7.12
N MET A 232 -3.31 5.32 7.99
CA MET A 232 -4.49 5.66 8.79
C MET A 232 -4.26 6.84 9.74
N LEU A 233 -3.02 7.15 10.15
CA LEU A 233 -2.70 8.35 10.93
C LEU A 233 -2.88 9.66 10.14
N TYR A 234 -2.92 9.58 8.81
CA TYR A 234 -3.14 10.70 7.90
C TYR A 234 -4.56 10.71 7.32
N SER A 235 -5.35 9.69 7.63
CA SER A 235 -6.72 9.58 7.14
C SER A 235 -7.64 10.60 7.82
N ASN A 236 -8.34 11.40 7.02
CA ASN A 236 -9.38 12.30 7.51
C ASN A 236 -10.61 12.23 6.58
N PRO A 237 -11.72 11.60 7.02
CA PRO A 237 -12.91 11.41 6.18
C PRO A 237 -13.65 12.71 5.85
N GLN A 238 -13.31 13.83 6.50
CA GLN A 238 -13.89 15.14 6.19
C GLN A 238 -13.18 15.85 5.03
N LEU A 239 -11.99 15.38 4.64
CA LEU A 239 -11.26 15.98 3.54
C LEU A 239 -11.82 15.50 2.19
N PRO A 240 -11.92 16.39 1.19
CA PRO A 240 -12.02 15.99 -0.20
C PRO A 240 -10.89 15.01 -0.56
N LYS A 241 -11.20 14.05 -1.43
CA LYS A 241 -10.27 12.98 -1.85
C LYS A 241 -8.89 13.52 -2.27
N GLU A 242 -8.86 14.60 -3.04
CA GLU A 242 -7.62 15.22 -3.54
C GLU A 242 -6.71 15.74 -2.41
N LEU A 243 -7.29 16.34 -1.36
CA LEU A 243 -6.55 16.80 -0.19
C LEU A 243 -6.10 15.63 0.68
N LEU A 244 -6.95 14.59 0.80
CA LEU A 244 -6.60 13.36 1.50
C LEU A 244 -5.41 12.65 0.83
N GLU A 245 -5.36 12.60 -0.50
CA GLU A 245 -4.22 12.04 -1.24
C GLU A 245 -2.93 12.83 -0.95
N LYS A 246 -2.99 14.16 -0.84
CA LYS A 246 -1.84 15.00 -0.44
C LYS A 246 -1.34 14.68 0.98
N GLU A 247 -2.24 14.40 1.92
CA GLU A 247 -1.86 13.94 3.27
C GLU A 247 -1.17 12.57 3.21
N PHE A 248 -1.69 11.64 2.40
CA PHE A 248 -1.07 10.32 2.22
C PHE A 248 0.33 10.39 1.57
N MET A 249 0.65 11.41 0.76
CA MET A 249 2.00 11.58 0.21
C MET A 249 3.06 11.66 1.33
N SER A 250 2.78 12.40 2.41
CA SER A 250 3.69 12.47 3.56
C SER A 250 3.88 11.13 4.25
N ALA A 251 2.81 10.33 4.30
CA ALA A 251 2.85 9.00 4.88
C ALA A 251 3.71 8.05 4.02
N VAL A 252 3.47 8.06 2.71
CA VAL A 252 4.23 7.32 1.70
C VAL A 252 5.70 7.68 1.75
N ASP A 253 6.05 8.97 1.82
CA ASP A 253 7.44 9.42 1.90
C ASP A 253 8.15 8.85 3.12
N SER A 254 7.47 8.83 4.27
CA SER A 254 8.05 8.29 5.50
C SER A 254 8.31 6.78 5.39
N ILE A 255 7.39 6.03 4.76
CA ILE A 255 7.50 4.59 4.57
C ILE A 255 8.61 4.26 3.56
N LEU A 256 8.54 4.87 2.37
CA LEU A 256 9.43 4.56 1.26
C LEU A 256 10.87 4.99 1.48
N ASN A 257 11.10 6.17 2.09
CA ASN A 257 12.46 6.60 2.40
C ASN A 257 13.14 5.72 3.44
N ARG A 258 12.38 5.16 4.40
CA ARG A 258 12.91 4.20 5.38
C ARG A 258 13.17 2.82 4.77
N SER A 259 12.39 2.40 3.77
CA SER A 259 12.54 1.09 3.13
C SER A 259 13.68 1.00 2.12
N ARG A 260 14.22 2.13 1.64
CA ARG A 260 15.43 2.21 0.79
C ARG A 260 16.66 1.47 1.33
N LYS A 261 16.67 1.08 2.61
CA LYS A 261 17.75 0.27 3.21
C LYS A 261 17.86 -1.14 2.63
N SER A 262 16.81 -1.66 2.00
CA SER A 262 16.81 -2.94 1.30
C SER A 262 16.02 -2.81 0.00
N GLU A 263 16.67 -3.07 -1.13
CA GLU A 263 16.05 -3.00 -2.46
C GLU A 263 14.80 -3.88 -2.55
N MET A 264 14.84 -5.08 -1.95
CA MET A 264 13.71 -6.01 -1.94
C MET A 264 12.53 -5.48 -1.13
N VAL A 265 12.78 -4.93 0.07
CA VAL A 265 11.73 -4.36 0.92
C VAL A 265 11.18 -3.09 0.29
N TYR A 266 12.05 -2.27 -0.30
CA TYR A 266 11.69 -1.05 -0.98
C TYR A 266 10.75 -1.32 -2.15
N LYS A 267 11.17 -2.18 -3.09
CA LYS A 267 10.35 -2.62 -4.23
C LYS A 267 9.01 -3.18 -3.76
N HIS A 268 9.02 -4.09 -2.78
CA HIS A 268 7.80 -4.70 -2.26
C HIS A 268 6.80 -3.65 -1.73
N LEU A 269 7.26 -2.65 -0.98
CA LEU A 269 6.41 -1.59 -0.44
C LEU A 269 5.91 -0.62 -1.52
N VAL A 270 6.74 -0.30 -2.52
CA VAL A 270 6.31 0.51 -3.69
C VAL A 270 5.17 -0.20 -4.42
N GLU A 271 5.34 -1.48 -4.75
CA GLU A 271 4.32 -2.28 -5.44
C GLU A 271 3.03 -2.40 -4.61
N TYR A 272 3.19 -2.65 -3.30
CA TYR A 272 2.07 -2.77 -2.36
C TYR A 272 1.25 -1.47 -2.29
N LEU A 273 1.92 -0.32 -2.15
CA LEU A 273 1.24 0.98 -2.07
C LEU A 273 0.54 1.32 -3.38
N ILE A 274 1.17 1.12 -4.54
CA ILE A 274 0.55 1.37 -5.85
C ILE A 274 -0.71 0.50 -6.02
N ASP A 275 -0.61 -0.81 -5.76
CA ASP A 275 -1.76 -1.72 -5.89
C ASP A 275 -2.88 -1.36 -4.89
N GLY A 276 -2.52 -1.01 -3.65
CA GLY A 276 -3.45 -0.54 -2.63
C GLY A 276 -4.22 0.71 -3.06
N PHE A 277 -3.52 1.79 -3.41
CA PHE A 277 -4.15 3.03 -3.84
C PHE A 277 -5.01 2.86 -5.08
N ARG A 278 -4.58 2.00 -6.02
CA ARG A 278 -5.38 1.69 -7.21
C ARG A 278 -6.71 1.03 -6.87
N LYS A 279 -6.75 0.07 -5.93
CA LYS A 279 -7.99 -0.59 -5.50
C LYS A 279 -9.02 0.39 -4.94
N PHE A 280 -8.57 1.49 -4.35
CA PHE A 280 -9.42 2.55 -3.81
C PHE A 280 -9.57 3.76 -4.75
N GLY A 281 -8.95 3.72 -5.94
CA GLY A 281 -9.00 4.76 -6.96
C GLY A 281 -8.27 6.04 -6.60
N PHE A 282 -7.27 6.02 -5.71
CA PHE A 282 -6.47 7.20 -5.38
C PHE A 282 -5.40 7.44 -6.46
N ASP A 283 -5.80 8.14 -7.52
CA ASP A 283 -5.01 8.26 -8.74
C ASP A 283 -3.81 9.23 -8.60
N LEU A 284 -3.96 10.29 -7.82
CA LEU A 284 -2.95 11.35 -7.68
C LEU A 284 -1.72 10.84 -6.95
N ILE A 285 -1.94 10.07 -5.89
CA ILE A 285 -0.82 9.50 -5.13
C ILE A 285 -0.11 8.40 -5.91
N ILE A 286 -0.79 7.67 -6.80
CA ILE A 286 -0.13 6.73 -7.71
C ILE A 286 0.82 7.50 -8.64
N ASP A 287 0.36 8.60 -9.23
CA ASP A 287 1.19 9.43 -10.11
C ASP A 287 2.39 10.04 -9.37
N TYR A 288 2.19 10.42 -8.10
CA TYR A 288 3.24 10.85 -7.20
C TYR A 288 4.27 9.74 -6.92
N ILE A 289 3.82 8.52 -6.59
CA ILE A 289 4.71 7.38 -6.34
C ILE A 289 5.51 7.04 -7.61
N VAL A 290 4.82 6.96 -8.75
CA VAL A 290 5.47 6.66 -10.04
C VAL A 290 6.54 7.71 -10.33
N SER A 291 6.18 8.99 -10.25
CA SER A 291 7.10 10.06 -10.62
C SER A 291 8.30 10.17 -9.70
N ASN A 292 8.13 10.07 -8.37
CA ASN A 292 9.19 10.38 -7.41
C ASN A 292 10.00 9.17 -6.91
N TYR A 293 9.47 7.95 -7.12
CA TYR A 293 10.10 6.73 -6.62
C TYR A 293 10.36 5.73 -7.76
N VAL A 294 9.34 5.37 -8.54
CA VAL A 294 9.52 4.38 -9.62
C VAL A 294 10.47 4.90 -10.71
N ILE A 295 10.24 6.13 -11.19
CA ILE A 295 11.05 6.72 -12.27
C ILE A 295 12.40 7.22 -11.76
N GLU A 296 12.42 7.96 -10.66
CA GLU A 296 13.67 8.57 -10.17
C GLU A 296 14.66 7.54 -9.63
N ASP A 297 14.19 6.42 -9.08
CA ASP A 297 15.07 5.35 -8.59
C ASP A 297 15.18 4.14 -9.54
N ASP A 298 14.60 4.22 -10.73
CA ASP A 298 14.62 3.15 -11.75
C ASP A 298 14.14 1.77 -11.21
N ILE A 299 13.02 1.77 -10.50
CA ILE A 299 12.49 0.56 -9.87
C ILE A 299 11.85 -0.35 -10.93
N CYS A 300 12.39 -1.56 -11.08
CA CYS A 300 11.80 -2.62 -11.88
C CYS A 300 10.62 -3.26 -11.14
N LEU A 301 9.38 -2.88 -11.49
CA LEU A 301 8.15 -3.42 -10.91
C LEU A 301 7.83 -4.83 -11.45
N ASP A 302 6.97 -5.56 -10.76
CA ASP A 302 6.32 -6.75 -11.30
C ASP A 302 5.63 -6.46 -12.66
N ALA A 303 5.79 -7.35 -13.63
CA ALA A 303 5.33 -7.13 -14.99
C ALA A 303 3.82 -6.90 -15.11
N GLN A 304 3.01 -7.59 -14.29
CA GLN A 304 1.56 -7.40 -14.29
C GLN A 304 1.22 -6.02 -13.73
N LEU A 305 1.88 -5.60 -12.65
CA LEU A 305 1.72 -4.28 -12.09
C LEU A 305 2.15 -3.20 -13.09
N GLU A 306 3.35 -3.31 -13.65
CA GLU A 306 3.89 -2.36 -14.63
C GLU A 306 2.93 -2.16 -15.80
N THR A 307 2.47 -3.25 -16.41
CA THR A 307 1.49 -3.21 -17.52
C THR A 307 0.22 -2.45 -17.12
N SER A 308 -0.29 -2.71 -15.92
CA SER A 308 -1.53 -2.08 -15.45
C SER A 308 -1.42 -0.59 -15.11
N ILE A 309 -0.21 -0.02 -15.03
CA ILE A 309 0.04 1.42 -14.85
C ILE A 309 0.93 2.01 -15.97
N GLU A 310 1.10 1.30 -17.09
CA GLU A 310 2.03 1.64 -18.17
C GLU A 310 1.81 3.06 -18.69
N ARG A 311 0.56 3.48 -18.90
CA ARG A 311 0.24 4.84 -19.34
C ARG A 311 0.73 5.90 -18.35
N ARG A 312 0.64 5.66 -17.04
CA ARG A 312 1.13 6.60 -16.00
C ARG A 312 2.65 6.69 -16.01
N ILE A 313 3.31 5.54 -16.14
CA ILE A 313 4.77 5.44 -16.27
C ILE A 313 5.23 6.23 -17.49
N ASN A 314 4.65 5.97 -18.67
CA ASN A 314 5.02 6.63 -19.90
C ASN A 314 4.71 8.14 -19.89
N GLN A 315 3.57 8.55 -19.31
CA GLN A 315 3.27 9.97 -19.13
C GLN A 315 4.29 10.67 -18.22
N SER A 316 4.75 9.99 -17.16
CA SER A 316 5.77 10.50 -16.24
C SER A 316 7.17 10.53 -16.87
N LYS A 317 7.50 9.57 -17.73
CA LYS A 317 8.78 9.52 -18.46
C LYS A 317 8.86 10.58 -19.57
N HIS A 318 7.83 10.70 -20.40
CA HIS A 318 7.90 11.46 -21.65
C HIS A 318 7.29 12.86 -21.56
N LEU A 319 6.30 13.07 -20.69
CA LEU A 319 5.63 14.37 -20.51
C LEU A 319 6.08 15.07 -19.23
N LYS A 320 7.39 15.07 -18.92
CA LYS A 320 7.94 15.80 -17.77
C LYS A 320 7.75 17.31 -17.93
N ILE A 321 7.72 18.04 -16.80
CA ILE A 321 7.77 19.50 -16.83
C ILE A 321 9.00 19.96 -17.63
N GLY A 322 8.80 20.91 -18.54
CA GLY A 322 9.79 21.43 -19.50
C GLY A 322 9.84 20.70 -20.85
N SER A 323 9.23 19.51 -20.97
CA SER A 323 9.16 18.79 -22.24
C SER A 323 8.19 19.45 -23.21
N LYS A 324 8.45 19.32 -24.52
CA LYS A 324 7.55 19.84 -25.55
C LYS A 324 6.31 18.96 -25.63
N ALA A 325 5.13 19.56 -25.55
CA ALA A 325 3.87 18.84 -25.66
C ALA A 325 3.72 18.23 -27.07
N PRO A 326 3.19 16.99 -27.19
CA PRO A 326 2.94 16.37 -28.50
C PRO A 326 2.03 17.22 -29.39
N GLU A 327 2.34 17.29 -30.67
CA GLU A 327 1.52 18.02 -31.65
C GLU A 327 0.25 17.23 -31.97
N PHE A 328 -0.89 17.91 -32.06
CA PHE A 328 -2.12 17.28 -32.54
C PHE A 328 -2.75 18.12 -33.65
N THR A 329 -3.51 17.47 -34.52
CA THR A 329 -4.38 18.12 -35.50
C THR A 329 -5.77 17.52 -35.36
N LEU A 330 -6.70 18.27 -34.80
CA LEU A 330 -8.05 17.79 -34.51
C LEU A 330 -9.10 18.76 -35.07
N PRO A 331 -10.24 18.25 -35.58
CA PRO A 331 -11.30 19.11 -36.07
C PRO A 331 -12.03 19.81 -34.91
N ASP A 332 -12.37 21.08 -35.11
CA ASP A 332 -13.34 21.78 -34.27
C ASP A 332 -14.79 21.43 -34.66
N LYS A 333 -15.76 22.03 -33.97
CA LYS A 333 -17.20 21.83 -34.24
C LYS A 333 -17.64 22.16 -35.68
N THR A 334 -16.91 23.01 -36.38
CA THR A 334 -17.17 23.36 -37.79
C THR A 334 -16.49 22.39 -38.77
N GLY A 335 -15.70 21.44 -38.26
CA GLY A 335 -14.87 20.54 -39.06
C GLY A 335 -13.53 21.16 -39.47
N LYS A 336 -13.20 22.38 -39.01
CA LYS A 336 -11.93 23.02 -39.32
C LYS A 336 -10.83 22.40 -38.47
N GLU A 337 -9.73 22.01 -39.11
CA GLU A 337 -8.57 21.49 -38.40
C GLU A 337 -7.92 22.57 -37.51
N VAL A 338 -7.66 22.20 -36.27
CA VAL A 338 -6.92 22.97 -35.28
C VAL A 338 -5.63 22.22 -34.97
N LYS A 339 -4.50 22.93 -35.12
CA LYS A 339 -3.17 22.42 -34.75
C LYS A 339 -2.73 23.05 -33.43
N LEU A 340 -2.08 22.33 -32.54
CA LEU A 340 -1.53 22.91 -31.30
C LEU A 340 -0.55 24.05 -31.61
N SER A 341 0.33 23.87 -32.58
CA SER A 341 1.29 24.91 -33.03
C SER A 341 0.65 26.16 -33.64
N SER A 342 -0.63 26.08 -34.07
CA SER A 342 -1.38 27.22 -34.59
C SER A 342 -1.85 28.19 -33.50
N ILE A 343 -1.83 27.76 -32.23
CA ILE A 343 -2.31 28.56 -31.10
C ILE A 343 -1.20 29.53 -30.65
N LYS A 344 -1.38 30.81 -30.95
CA LYS A 344 -0.41 31.88 -30.63
C LYS A 344 -0.87 32.66 -29.38
N THR A 345 -0.55 32.10 -28.22
CA THR A 345 -0.81 32.69 -26.90
C THR A 345 0.37 32.44 -25.96
N ASP A 346 0.49 33.23 -24.89
CA ASP A 346 1.58 33.08 -23.90
C ASP A 346 1.46 31.78 -23.12
N LYS A 347 0.24 31.39 -22.77
CA LYS A 347 -0.07 30.12 -22.11
C LYS A 347 -1.17 29.39 -22.88
N THR A 348 -1.13 28.06 -22.86
CA THR A 348 -2.18 27.22 -23.42
C THR A 348 -2.56 26.14 -22.41
N VAL A 349 -3.83 26.03 -22.04
CA VAL A 349 -4.31 24.94 -21.18
C VAL A 349 -4.96 23.89 -22.06
N LEU A 350 -4.44 22.67 -22.06
CA LEU A 350 -5.08 21.52 -22.69
C LEU A 350 -5.94 20.81 -21.65
N VAL A 351 -7.16 20.44 -22.03
CA VAL A 351 -8.07 19.67 -21.17
C VAL A 351 -8.67 18.52 -21.95
N PHE A 352 -8.21 17.30 -21.67
CA PHE A 352 -8.82 16.08 -22.19
C PHE A 352 -10.03 15.71 -21.35
N TYR A 353 -11.19 15.55 -21.98
CA TYR A 353 -12.44 15.32 -21.27
C TYR A 353 -13.41 14.41 -22.05
N SER A 354 -14.45 13.94 -21.37
CA SER A 354 -15.64 13.35 -22.01
C SER A 354 -16.91 13.95 -21.42
N THR A 355 -17.93 14.13 -22.26
CA THR A 355 -19.28 14.56 -21.85
C THR A 355 -19.97 13.60 -20.87
N THR A 356 -19.53 12.34 -20.82
CA THR A 356 -20.08 11.31 -19.93
C THR A 356 -19.35 11.22 -18.58
N CYS A 357 -18.20 11.87 -18.44
CA CYS A 357 -17.41 11.86 -17.21
C CYS A 357 -18.03 12.78 -16.14
N PRO A 358 -18.42 12.26 -14.95
CA PRO A 358 -18.99 13.06 -13.87
C PRO A 358 -18.08 14.20 -13.40
N HIS A 359 -16.79 13.91 -13.17
CA HIS A 359 -15.83 14.92 -12.73
C HIS A 359 -15.60 16.00 -13.79
N CYS A 360 -15.66 15.67 -15.09
CA CYS A 360 -15.58 16.68 -16.15
C CYS A 360 -16.76 17.67 -16.08
N LYS A 361 -17.97 17.19 -15.75
CA LYS A 361 -19.15 18.06 -15.60
C LYS A 361 -19.03 19.04 -14.44
N GLU A 362 -18.23 18.73 -13.44
CA GLU A 362 -17.95 19.63 -12.31
C GLU A 362 -16.80 20.62 -12.62
N VAL A 363 -15.74 20.13 -13.26
CA VAL A 363 -14.52 20.90 -13.52
C VAL A 363 -14.68 21.88 -14.67
N LEU A 364 -15.28 21.47 -15.79
CA LEU A 364 -15.35 22.30 -17.00
C LEU A 364 -16.12 23.62 -16.79
N PRO A 365 -17.29 23.67 -16.12
CA PRO A 365 -17.97 24.94 -15.86
C PRO A 365 -17.13 25.91 -15.02
N LYS A 366 -16.44 25.40 -13.98
CA LYS A 366 -15.54 26.21 -13.13
C LYS A 366 -14.36 26.75 -13.94
N LEU A 367 -13.79 25.92 -14.82
CA LEU A 367 -12.72 26.32 -15.71
C LEU A 367 -13.20 27.36 -16.73
N SER A 368 -14.44 27.25 -17.22
CA SER A 368 -15.02 28.20 -18.16
C SER A 368 -15.24 29.57 -17.50
N GLU A 369 -15.64 29.58 -16.23
CA GLU A 369 -15.72 30.81 -15.46
C GLU A 369 -14.35 31.46 -15.26
N LEU A 370 -13.33 30.65 -14.91
CA LEU A 370 -11.95 31.11 -14.81
C LEU A 370 -11.48 31.74 -16.14
N TYR A 371 -11.78 31.10 -17.28
CA TYR A 371 -11.36 31.53 -18.60
C TYR A 371 -11.82 32.95 -18.96
N LYS A 372 -13.03 33.36 -18.57
CA LYS A 372 -13.59 34.69 -18.89
C LYS A 372 -12.72 35.85 -18.40
N GLY A 373 -11.96 35.65 -17.32
CA GLY A 373 -11.12 36.67 -16.71
C GLY A 373 -9.66 36.69 -17.19
N ILE A 374 -9.23 35.68 -17.96
CA ILE A 374 -7.82 35.51 -18.30
C ILE A 374 -7.51 36.17 -19.65
N LYS A 375 -6.38 36.88 -19.72
CA LYS A 375 -5.85 37.45 -20.96
C LYS A 375 -4.64 36.66 -21.44
N ASN A 376 -4.42 36.66 -22.75
CA ASN A 376 -3.28 36.03 -23.41
C ASN A 376 -3.05 34.54 -23.10
N THR A 377 -4.11 33.83 -22.71
CA THR A 377 -4.15 32.39 -22.52
C THR A 377 -5.30 31.83 -23.35
N GLU A 378 -5.11 30.68 -23.96
CA GLU A 378 -6.19 29.93 -24.62
C GLU A 378 -6.40 28.60 -23.89
N ILE A 379 -7.65 28.21 -23.70
CA ILE A 379 -7.99 26.84 -23.28
C ILE A 379 -8.36 26.05 -24.54
N ILE A 380 -7.73 24.90 -24.74
CA ILE A 380 -8.11 23.94 -25.76
C ILE A 380 -8.70 22.73 -25.05
N ALA A 381 -10.02 22.57 -25.15
CA ALA A 381 -10.70 21.39 -24.65
C ALA A 381 -10.71 20.32 -25.76
N ILE A 382 -10.19 19.13 -25.44
CA ILE A 382 -10.13 17.97 -26.33
C ILE A 382 -11.16 16.96 -25.85
N SER A 383 -12.29 16.88 -26.54
CA SER A 383 -13.29 15.85 -26.29
C SER A 383 -12.82 14.51 -26.83
N MET A 384 -12.95 13.49 -25.98
CA MET A 384 -12.68 12.08 -26.28
C MET A 384 -13.99 11.28 -26.44
N ASP A 385 -15.13 11.95 -26.65
CA ASP A 385 -16.40 11.27 -26.89
C ASP A 385 -16.38 10.63 -28.29
N GLU A 386 -16.84 9.40 -28.47
CA GLU A 386 -16.85 8.79 -29.82
C GLU A 386 -17.90 9.44 -30.73
N LYS A 387 -18.99 9.94 -30.14
CA LYS A 387 -20.13 10.50 -30.87
C LYS A 387 -20.04 12.03 -30.93
N LYS A 388 -19.68 12.54 -32.11
CA LYS A 388 -19.61 13.99 -32.40
C LYS A 388 -20.87 14.76 -31.99
N ASN A 389 -22.06 14.22 -32.27
CA ASN A 389 -23.32 14.90 -31.97
C ASN A 389 -23.57 15.11 -30.46
N GLU A 390 -23.13 14.17 -29.62
CA GLU A 390 -23.28 14.28 -28.15
C GLU A 390 -22.35 15.37 -27.61
N TRP A 391 -21.11 15.41 -28.10
CA TRP A 391 -20.15 16.47 -27.83
C TRP A 391 -20.66 17.85 -28.27
N GLU A 392 -21.11 18.00 -29.51
CA GLU A 392 -21.63 19.27 -30.04
C GLU A 392 -22.83 19.80 -29.25
N LYS A 393 -23.70 18.89 -28.82
CA LYS A 393 -24.83 19.24 -27.96
C LYS A 393 -24.34 19.75 -26.60
N TYR A 394 -23.41 19.04 -25.96
CA TYR A 394 -22.89 19.42 -24.65
C TYR A 394 -22.18 20.78 -24.65
N ILE A 395 -21.34 21.06 -25.64
CA ILE A 395 -20.65 22.37 -25.73
C ILE A 395 -21.64 23.51 -25.98
N LYS A 396 -22.70 23.26 -26.75
CA LYS A 396 -23.75 24.25 -27.04
C LYS A 396 -24.58 24.57 -25.80
N GLU A 397 -24.94 23.55 -25.02
CA GLU A 397 -25.71 23.71 -23.78
C GLU A 397 -24.93 24.47 -22.70
N ASN A 398 -23.64 24.16 -22.56
CA ASN A 398 -22.77 24.81 -21.56
C ASN A 398 -22.19 26.16 -22.01
N LYS A 399 -22.34 26.51 -23.30
CA LYS A 399 -21.89 27.79 -23.87
C LYS A 399 -20.40 28.08 -23.62
N PHE A 400 -19.55 27.07 -23.72
CA PHE A 400 -18.11 27.26 -23.57
C PHE A 400 -17.57 28.20 -24.67
N SER A 401 -16.79 29.20 -24.25
CA SER A 401 -16.22 30.24 -25.13
C SER A 401 -14.79 29.94 -25.59
N TRP A 402 -14.17 28.89 -25.05
CA TRP A 402 -12.86 28.43 -25.47
C TRP A 402 -12.91 27.66 -26.79
N LYS A 403 -11.74 27.31 -27.31
CA LYS A 403 -11.65 26.43 -28.48
C LYS A 403 -11.81 24.97 -28.07
N ASP A 404 -12.76 24.30 -28.72
CA ASP A 404 -13.11 22.91 -28.44
C ASP A 404 -12.86 22.05 -29.69
N VAL A 405 -12.18 20.92 -29.52
CA VAL A 405 -11.78 20.01 -30.61
C VAL A 405 -12.13 18.57 -30.27
N HIS A 406 -12.28 17.73 -31.29
CA HIS A 406 -12.83 16.39 -31.15
C HIS A 406 -11.88 15.29 -31.62
N GLU A 407 -11.46 14.42 -30.70
CA GLU A 407 -10.76 13.18 -30.99
C GLU A 407 -11.79 12.06 -31.16
N SER A 408 -12.22 11.85 -32.40
CA SER A 408 -13.34 10.95 -32.72
C SER A 408 -13.08 9.47 -32.43
N LYS A 409 -11.81 9.08 -32.25
CA LYS A 409 -11.42 7.72 -31.86
C LYS A 409 -11.44 7.50 -30.34
N GLY A 410 -11.84 8.51 -29.55
CA GLY A 410 -11.92 8.41 -28.10
C GLY A 410 -10.62 7.90 -27.48
N TRP A 411 -10.70 6.86 -26.65
CA TRP A 411 -9.54 6.25 -25.96
C TRP A 411 -8.46 5.68 -26.89
N GLY A 412 -8.79 5.39 -28.15
CA GLY A 412 -7.86 4.94 -29.20
C GLY A 412 -7.39 6.07 -30.13
N GLY A 413 -7.64 7.32 -29.76
CA GLY A 413 -7.21 8.49 -30.49
C GLY A 413 -5.71 8.74 -30.43
N LYS A 414 -5.16 9.32 -31.49
CA LYS A 414 -3.72 9.59 -31.57
C LYS A 414 -3.30 10.61 -30.51
N SER A 415 -4.09 11.65 -30.30
CA SER A 415 -3.79 12.64 -29.25
C SER A 415 -3.85 12.03 -27.84
N VAL A 416 -4.72 11.06 -27.62
CA VAL A 416 -4.87 10.34 -26.34
C VAL A 416 -3.68 9.42 -26.08
N GLU A 417 -3.21 8.73 -27.12
CA GLU A 417 -2.03 7.88 -27.08
C GLU A 417 -0.75 8.68 -26.82
N GLU A 418 -0.50 9.75 -27.59
CA GLU A 418 0.71 10.56 -27.47
C GLU A 418 0.79 11.34 -26.16
N TYR A 419 -0.35 11.71 -25.56
CA TYR A 419 -0.42 12.31 -24.23
C TYR A 419 -0.56 11.28 -23.10
N TYR A 420 -0.55 9.99 -23.42
CA TYR A 420 -0.69 8.87 -22.47
C TYR A 420 -1.88 9.05 -21.52
N ILE A 421 -3.03 9.50 -22.05
CA ILE A 421 -4.20 9.79 -21.22
C ILE A 421 -4.77 8.48 -20.67
N TYR A 422 -4.88 8.39 -19.35
CA TYR A 422 -5.44 7.24 -18.63
C TYR A 422 -6.69 7.59 -17.80
N ALA A 423 -6.99 8.88 -17.62
CA ALA A 423 -8.16 9.36 -16.89
C ALA A 423 -8.66 10.70 -17.45
N THR A 424 -9.93 11.03 -17.23
CA THR A 424 -10.51 12.35 -17.54
C THR A 424 -11.18 12.96 -16.31
N PRO A 425 -11.09 14.28 -16.09
CA PRO A 425 -10.33 15.23 -16.90
C PRO A 425 -8.82 15.06 -16.69
N SER A 426 -8.03 15.29 -17.74
CA SER A 426 -6.57 15.43 -17.66
C SER A 426 -6.17 16.79 -18.20
N MET A 427 -5.37 17.55 -17.44
CA MET A 427 -5.02 18.92 -17.78
C MET A 427 -3.51 19.12 -17.90
N PHE A 428 -3.11 19.92 -18.88
CA PHE A 428 -1.72 20.36 -19.08
C PHE A 428 -1.70 21.87 -19.27
N VAL A 429 -0.79 22.56 -18.60
CA VAL A 429 -0.52 23.99 -18.87
C VAL A 429 0.77 24.06 -19.65
N LEU A 430 0.74 24.76 -20.78
CA LEU A 430 1.86 24.93 -21.69
C LEU A 430 2.30 26.39 -21.75
N ASP A 431 3.60 26.62 -21.96
CA ASP A 431 4.14 27.94 -22.30
C ASP A 431 3.95 28.30 -23.79
N LYS A 432 4.47 29.47 -24.18
CA LYS A 432 4.39 30.00 -25.55
C LYS A 432 5.12 29.12 -26.57
N GLU A 433 6.15 28.38 -26.16
CA GLU A 433 6.88 27.37 -26.95
C GLU A 433 6.19 26.00 -26.97
N LYS A 434 5.03 25.86 -26.31
CA LYS A 434 4.29 24.61 -26.11
C LYS A 434 5.06 23.58 -25.29
N ARG A 435 5.89 24.02 -24.35
CA ARG A 435 6.46 23.16 -23.31
C ARG A 435 5.51 23.05 -22.14
N ILE A 436 5.42 21.88 -21.55
CA ILE A 436 4.58 21.61 -20.38
C ILE A 436 5.18 22.31 -19.17
N ILE A 437 4.46 23.24 -18.56
CA ILE A 437 4.88 23.94 -17.34
C ILE A 437 4.15 23.44 -16.10
N ALA A 438 2.98 22.80 -16.26
CA ALA A 438 2.25 22.15 -15.16
C ALA A 438 1.32 21.04 -15.67
N LYS A 439 0.97 20.12 -14.76
CA LYS A 439 -0.10 19.11 -14.92
C LYS A 439 -1.11 19.27 -13.78
N PRO A 440 -1.94 20.32 -13.80
CA PRO A 440 -2.81 20.62 -12.67
C PRO A 440 -3.92 19.59 -12.54
N ILE A 441 -4.31 19.33 -11.30
CA ILE A 441 -5.37 18.37 -10.98
C ILE A 441 -6.67 19.08 -10.55
N SER A 442 -6.60 20.39 -10.31
CA SER A 442 -7.72 21.24 -9.92
C SER A 442 -7.72 22.56 -10.67
N VAL A 443 -8.89 23.22 -10.69
CA VAL A 443 -9.04 24.57 -11.28
C VAL A 443 -8.22 25.62 -10.52
N ASP A 444 -8.01 25.43 -9.22
CA ASP A 444 -7.21 26.35 -8.41
C ASP A 444 -5.71 26.26 -8.76
N GLU A 445 -5.20 25.06 -9.02
CA GLU A 445 -3.84 24.88 -9.54
C GLU A 445 -3.70 25.48 -10.94
N VAL A 446 -4.68 25.31 -11.83
CA VAL A 446 -4.70 26.02 -13.13
C VAL A 446 -4.60 27.53 -12.89
N ARG A 447 -5.45 28.12 -12.05
CA ARG A 447 -5.42 29.56 -11.74
C ARG A 447 -4.05 30.02 -11.25
N GLY A 448 -3.44 29.26 -10.34
CA GLY A 448 -2.10 29.55 -9.82
C GLY A 448 -1.01 29.57 -10.89
N MET A 449 -1.16 28.78 -11.96
CA MET A 449 -0.22 28.74 -13.09
C MET A 449 -0.48 29.83 -14.15
N LEU A 450 -1.65 30.47 -14.12
CA LEU A 450 -2.06 31.46 -15.14
C LEU A 450 -1.79 32.90 -14.73
N ASN A 451 -1.82 33.19 -13.43
CA ASN A 451 -1.24 34.41 -12.85
C ASN A 451 0.28 34.45 -13.06
#